data_AF-A0A3N7GZ21-F1
#
_entry.id   AF-A0A3N7GZ21-F1
#
_cell.length_a   1.000
_cell.length_b   1.000
_cell.length_c   1.000
_cell.angle_alpha   90.00
_cell.angle_beta   90.00
_cell.angle_gamma   90.00
#
_symmetry.space_group_name_H-M   'P 1'
#
loop_
_entity.id
_entity.type
_entity.pdbx_description
1 polymer ?
#
loop_
_entity_poly.entity_id
_entity_poly.type
_entity_poly.pdbx_seq_one_letter_code
_entity_poly.pdbx_strand_id
1 'polypeptide(L)' 'MFVFPKGLVHYQSNVNAKNPATAISAFGSANAGTVSVPSTVFATGIDDNILAKAFKTDIGTIQKIKAGLAVKG' A
#
# COMPACT_ATOMS: atom_id res chain seq x y z
N MET A 1 -14.74 8.06 14.95
CA MET A 1 -14.60 6.59 15.09
C MET A 1 -14.93 5.98 13.75
N PHE A 2 -14.13 5.02 13.28
CA PHE A 2 -14.31 4.37 11.97
C PHE A 2 -14.19 2.85 12.17
N VAL A 3 -14.90 2.08 11.35
CA VAL A 3 -14.85 0.62 11.36
C VAL A 3 -14.50 0.15 9.96
N PHE A 4 -13.47 -0.68 9.85
CA PHE A 4 -13.08 -1.32 8.60
C PHE A 4 -13.47 -2.80 8.67
N PRO A 5 -14.41 -3.26 7.83
CA PRO A 5 -14.70 -4.68 7.73
C PRO A 5 -13.44 -5.48 7.36
N LYS A 6 -13.32 -6.70 7.91
CA LYS A 6 -12.17 -7.57 7.67
C LYS A 6 -11.95 -7.80 6.18
N GLY A 7 -10.71 -7.64 5.73
CA GLY A 7 -10.30 -7.89 4.35
C GLY A 7 -10.57 -6.74 3.37
N LEU A 8 -11.20 -5.65 3.80
CA LEU A 8 -11.39 -4.48 2.95
C LEU A 8 -10.17 -3.55 2.99
N VAL A 9 -9.78 -3.09 1.80
CA VAL A 9 -8.73 -2.10 1.62
C VAL A 9 -9.14 -0.79 2.26
N HIS A 10 -8.25 -0.19 3.04
CA HIS A 10 -8.44 1.10 3.69
C HIS A 10 -7.11 1.85 3.79
N TYR A 11 -7.17 3.16 4.02
CA TYR A 11 -6.00 4.03 4.20
C TYR A 11 -6.31 5.14 5.20
N GLN A 12 -5.26 5.76 5.75
CA GLN A 12 -5.35 6.98 6.54
C GLN A 12 -4.43 8.03 5.93
N SER A 13 -4.85 9.30 5.94
CA SER A 13 -4.06 10.43 5.45
C SER A 13 -4.24 11.63 6.37
N ASN A 14 -3.14 12.23 6.80
CA ASN A 14 -3.16 13.51 7.50
C ASN A 14 -3.06 14.65 6.46
N VAL A 15 -4.17 15.35 6.24
CA VAL A 15 -4.22 16.48 5.30
C VAL A 15 -3.65 17.78 5.89
N ASN A 16 -3.36 17.82 7.20
CA ASN A 16 -2.73 18.96 7.83
C ASN A 16 -1.20 18.83 7.75
N ALA A 17 -0.58 19.65 6.90
CA ALA A 17 0.87 19.66 6.70
C ALA A 17 1.68 20.20 7.90
N LYS A 18 1.05 20.91 8.83
CA LYS A 18 1.73 21.62 9.93
C LYS A 18 1.65 20.88 11.26
N ASN A 19 0.60 20.09 11.46
CA ASN A 19 0.30 19.47 12.75
C ASN A 19 0.23 17.95 12.63
N PRO A 20 0.86 17.20 13.57
CA PRO A 20 0.75 15.76 13.60
C PRO A 20 -0.66 15.30 13.97
N ALA A 21 -1.06 14.14 13.47
CA ALA A 21 -2.29 13.45 13.83
C ALA A 21 -1.96 12.06 14.36
N THR A 22 -2.64 11.63 15.42
CA THR A 22 -2.47 10.29 16.02
C THR A 22 -3.78 9.52 15.94
N ALA A 23 -3.72 8.27 15.52
CA ALA A 23 -4.85 7.34 15.51
C ALA A 23 -4.53 6.13 16.37
N ILE A 24 -5.49 5.70 17.19
CA ILE A 24 -5.41 4.48 17.97
C ILE A 24 -6.37 3.48 17.35
N SER A 25 -5.87 2.29 17.01
CA SER A 25 -6.65 1.21 16.42
C SER A 25 -6.72 -0.01 17.34
N ALA A 26 -7.79 -0.78 17.19
CA ALA A 26 -7.97 -2.05 17.86
C ALA A 26 -8.43 -3.09 16.83
N PHE A 27 -8.02 -4.34 17.04
CA PHE A 27 -8.34 -5.45 16.15
C PHE A 27 -9.11 -6.52 16.90
N GLY A 28 -10.08 -7.15 16.24
CA GLY A 28 -10.83 -8.28 16.81
C GLY A 28 -10.04 -9.60 16.87
N SER A 29 -8.72 -9.56 16.63
CA SER A 29 -7.82 -10.73 16.63
C SER A 29 -6.44 -10.31 17.13
N ALA A 30 -5.81 -11.15 17.94
CA ALA A 30 -4.41 -10.99 18.36
C ALA A 30 -3.42 -11.21 17.19
N ASN A 31 -3.86 -11.83 16.09
CA ASN A 31 -3.07 -12.05 14.89
C ASN A 31 -3.76 -11.46 13.65
N ALA A 32 -4.10 -10.17 13.70
CA ALA A 32 -4.82 -9.51 12.62
C ALA A 32 -3.99 -9.40 11.32
N GLY A 33 -2.66 -9.33 11.43
CA GLY A 33 -1.75 -9.14 10.30
C GLY A 33 -2.02 -7.85 9.51
N THR A 34 -1.10 -7.48 8.62
CA THR A 34 -1.30 -6.36 7.69
C THR A 34 -0.69 -6.70 6.35
N VAL A 35 -1.37 -6.34 5.27
CA VAL A 35 -0.87 -6.48 3.90
C VAL A 35 -0.76 -5.09 3.28
N SER A 36 0.46 -4.60 3.10
CA SER A 36 0.71 -3.34 2.38
C SER A 36 0.50 -3.58 0.88
N VAL A 37 -0.56 -3.01 0.30
CA VAL A 37 -0.85 -3.18 -1.14
C VAL A 37 0.32 -2.72 -2.03
N PRO A 38 0.91 -1.52 -1.85
CA PRO A 38 2.01 -1.09 -2.72
C PRO A 38 3.21 -2.04 -2.68
N SER A 39 3.65 -2.44 -1.49
CA SER A 39 4.79 -3.35 -1.34
C SER A 39 4.48 -4.75 -1.86
N THR A 40 3.28 -5.27 -1.57
CA THR A 40 2.89 -6.63 -1.97
C THR A 40 2.71 -6.77 -3.48
N VAL A 41 2.26 -5.72 -4.17
CA VAL A 41 2.04 -5.75 -5.61
C VAL A 41 3.33 -5.42 -6.39
N PHE A 42 4.10 -4.43 -5.94
CA PHE A 42 5.21 -3.90 -6.74
C PHE A 42 6.61 -4.31 -6.24
N ALA A 43 6.75 -4.82 -5.01
CA ALA A 43 8.06 -5.16 -4.43
C ALA A 43 8.29 -6.67 -4.18
N THR A 44 7.40 -7.55 -4.66
CA THR A 44 7.45 -9.01 -4.44
C THR A 44 7.89 -9.82 -5.66
N GLY A 45 8.37 -9.15 -6.71
CA GLY A 45 8.90 -9.81 -7.91
C GLY A 45 7.88 -10.20 -8.97
N ILE A 46 6.63 -9.69 -8.90
CA ILE A 46 5.67 -9.84 -10.01
C ILE A 46 6.26 -9.23 -11.29
N ASP A 47 6.21 -9.98 -12.38
CA ASP A 47 6.78 -9.60 -13.68
C ASP A 47 6.22 -8.26 -14.20
N ASP A 48 7.09 -7.44 -14.78
CA ASP A 48 6.73 -6.10 -15.27
C ASP A 48 5.66 -6.15 -16.37
N ASN A 49 5.68 -7.17 -17.25
CA ASN A 49 4.68 -7.31 -18.30
C ASN A 49 3.31 -7.68 -17.74
N ILE A 50 3.27 -8.54 -16.70
CA ILE A 50 2.02 -8.90 -16.01
C ILE A 50 1.42 -7.65 -15.36
N LEU A 51 2.23 -6.87 -14.64
CA LEU A 51 1.78 -5.63 -14.00
C LEU A 51 1.35 -4.60 -15.04
N ALA A 52 2.12 -4.39 -16.11
CA ALA A 52 1.79 -3.45 -17.17
C ALA A 52 0.42 -3.77 -17.79
N LYS A 53 0.17 -5.06 -18.07
CA LYS A 53 -1.12 -5.53 -18.59
C LYS A 53 -2.25 -5.35 -17.58
N ALA A 54 -2.05 -5.72 -16.32
CA ALA A 54 -3.08 -5.63 -15.28
C ALA A 54 -3.50 -4.18 -15.00
N PHE A 55 -2.54 -3.25 -14.97
CA PHE A 55 -2.76 -1.83 -14.71
C PHE A 55 -3.02 -1.00 -15.99
N LYS A 56 -3.09 -1.64 -17.16
CA LYS A 56 -3.30 -0.99 -18.46
C LYS A 56 -2.33 0.17 -18.71
N THR A 57 -1.05 -0.10 -18.47
CA THR A 57 0.06 0.85 -18.60
C THR A 57 1.26 0.19 -19.30
N ASP A 58 2.44 0.80 -19.26
CA ASP A 58 3.67 0.30 -19.85
C ASP A 58 4.72 -0.13 -18.79
N ILE A 59 5.71 -0.91 -19.24
CA ILE A 59 6.81 -1.41 -18.39
C ILE A 59 7.58 -0.27 -17.73
N GLY A 60 7.83 0.83 -18.44
CA GLY A 60 8.56 1.97 -17.91
C GLY A 60 7.81 2.63 -16.75
N THR A 61 6.49 2.74 -16.83
CA THR A 61 5.64 3.20 -15.72
C THR A 61 5.70 2.25 -14.53
N ILE A 62 5.62 0.93 -14.74
CA ILE A 62 5.76 -0.07 -13.66
C ILE A 62 7.13 0.04 -12.98
N GLN A 63 8.21 0.13 -13.75
CA GLN A 63 9.57 0.25 -13.21
C GLN A 63 9.75 1.52 -12.39
N LYS A 64 9.15 2.65 -12.80
CA LYS A 64 9.13 3.89 -12.00
C LYS A 64 8.41 3.70 -10.67
N ILE A 65 7.26 3.02 -10.65
CA ILE A 65 6.54 2.72 -9.41
C ILE A 65 7.38 1.82 -8.49
N LYS A 66 7.98 0.75 -9.04
CA LYS A 66 8.86 -0.14 -8.28
C LYS A 66 10.05 0.61 -7.67
N ALA A 67 10.71 1.46 -8.45
CA ALA A 67 11.83 2.27 -7.99
C ALA A 67 11.42 3.27 -6.89
N GLY A 68 10.22 3.85 -6.97
CA GLY A 68 9.69 4.75 -5.94
C GLY A 68 9.37 4.06 -4.60
N LEU A 69 9.21 2.74 -4.61
CA LEU A 69 8.94 1.91 -3.43
C LEU A 69 10.18 1.19 -2.89
N ALA A 70 11.30 1.21 -3.62
CA ALA A 70 12.55 0.65 -3.14
C ALA A 70 12.99 1.40 -1.87
N VAL A 71 13.35 0.64 -0.83
CA VAL A 71 13.89 1.20 0.42
C VAL A 71 15.14 2.00 0.04
N LYS A 72 15.13 3.31 0.29
CA LYS A 72 16.36 4.09 0.35
C LYS A 72 17.10 3.61 1.59
N GLY A 73 18.06 2.71 1.39
CA GLY A 73 19.04 2.35 2.42
C GLY A 73 19.88 3.55 2.84
#